data_AF-A0A931VJ70-F1
#
_entry.id   AF-A0A931VJ70-F1
#
_cell.length_a   1.000
_cell.length_b   1.000
_cell.length_c   1.000
_cell.angle_alpha   90.00
_cell.angle_beta   90.00
_cell.angle_gamma   90.00
#
_symmetry.space_group_name_H-M   'P 1'
#
loop_
_entity.id
_entity.type
_entity.pdbx_description
1 polymer ?
#
loop_
_entity_poly.entity_id
_entity_poly.type
_entity_poly.pdbx_seq_one_letter_code
_entity_poly.pdbx_strand_id
1 'polypeptide(L)'
;MAEEKTQIQPNNKKFDNNEIKTPIWLSVSEAAKIGGVQTKTIRRAIQYNKVKYKIISNRYSIDLASLIALLQTKTKLKNKLNQFGLGQYVDKWK
;
A
#
# COMPACT_ATOMS: atom_id res chain seq x y z
N MET A 1 -12.86 37.02 -12.28
CA MET A 1 -12.52 35.68 -12.78
C MET A 1 -11.07 35.42 -12.37
N ALA A 2 -10.70 34.82 -11.22
CA ALA A 2 -11.20 33.59 -10.57
C ALA A 2 -11.35 32.49 -11.63
N GLU A 3 -10.57 31.41 -11.69
CA GLU A 3 -10.08 30.42 -10.70
C GLU A 3 -8.73 29.83 -11.24
N GLU A 4 -7.88 29.05 -10.58
CA GLU A 4 -8.02 28.13 -9.44
C GLU A 4 -6.63 27.88 -8.82
N LYS A 5 -6.56 27.88 -7.49
CA LYS A 5 -5.32 27.73 -6.72
C LYS A 5 -4.90 26.25 -6.71
N THR A 6 -3.78 25.92 -7.36
CA THR A 6 -3.13 24.61 -7.12
C THR A 6 -2.50 24.63 -5.73
N GLN A 7 -3.15 23.98 -4.77
CA GLN A 7 -2.61 23.78 -3.43
C GLN A 7 -1.45 22.78 -3.50
N ILE A 8 -0.24 23.27 -3.23
CA ILE A 8 0.92 22.45 -2.90
C ILE A 8 1.01 22.41 -1.37
N GLN A 9 1.49 21.28 -0.84
CA GLN A 9 2.35 21.09 0.36
C GLN A 9 1.78 20.10 1.41
N PRO A 10 2.62 19.42 2.22
CA PRO A 10 3.97 18.91 1.94
C PRO A 10 4.23 17.50 2.54
N ASN A 11 5.47 17.03 2.35
CA ASN A 11 6.12 15.96 3.11
C ASN A 11 5.89 14.52 2.61
N ASN A 12 6.24 14.28 1.35
CA ASN A 12 6.44 12.94 0.85
C ASN A 12 7.89 12.52 1.15
N LYS A 13 8.09 11.80 2.27
CA LYS A 13 9.35 11.09 2.53
C LYS A 13 9.64 10.25 1.27
N LYS A 14 10.61 10.68 0.47
CA LYS A 14 11.03 9.98 -0.73
C LYS A 14 11.56 8.63 -0.29
N PHE A 15 10.77 7.57 -0.48
CA PHE A 15 11.34 6.24 -0.62
C PHE A 15 12.03 6.26 -1.98
N ASP A 16 13.31 6.62 -2.01
CA ASP A 16 14.12 6.49 -3.21
C ASP A 16 14.18 5.00 -3.57
N ASN A 17 13.54 4.63 -4.69
CA ASN A 17 13.36 3.24 -5.15
C ASN A 17 14.51 2.78 -6.07
N ASN A 18 15.71 3.35 -5.91
CA ASN A 18 16.90 2.83 -6.59
C ASN A 18 17.31 1.53 -5.85
N GLU A 19 17.10 0.29 -6.28
CA GLU A 19 16.59 -0.33 -7.49
C GLU A 19 15.78 -1.57 -7.02
N ILE A 20 14.45 -1.54 -7.02
CA ILE A 20 13.72 -2.80 -6.88
C ILE A 20 13.76 -3.47 -8.26
N LYS A 21 14.76 -4.34 -8.48
CA LYS A 21 14.99 -5.02 -9.78
C LYS A 21 13.76 -5.78 -10.29
N THR A 22 12.89 -6.23 -9.39
CA THR A 22 11.64 -6.94 -9.71
C THR A 22 10.51 -6.51 -8.77
N PRO A 23 9.74 -5.46 -9.11
CA PRO A 23 8.58 -5.06 -8.30
C PRO A 23 7.49 -6.13 -8.35
N ILE A 24 6.97 -6.51 -7.19
CA ILE A 24 5.92 -7.51 -7.06
C ILE A 24 4.56 -6.80 -7.12
N TRP A 25 3.82 -7.07 -8.20
CA TRP A 25 2.48 -6.54 -8.42
C TRP A 25 1.44 -7.56 -7.96
N LEU A 26 0.51 -7.11 -7.12
CA LEU A 26 -0.54 -7.94 -6.55
C LEU A 26 -1.91 -7.41 -6.93
N SER A 27 -2.87 -8.30 -7.18
CA SER A 27 -4.26 -7.88 -7.26
C SER A 27 -4.77 -7.38 -5.91
N VAL A 28 -5.85 -6.59 -5.93
CA VAL A 28 -6.52 -6.10 -4.70
C VAL A 28 -6.86 -7.24 -3.73
N SER A 29 -7.25 -8.41 -4.25
CA SER A 29 -7.64 -9.57 -3.44
C SER A 29 -6.43 -10.26 -2.82
N GLU A 30 -5.32 -10.40 -3.55
CA GLU A 30 -4.08 -10.97 -3.01
C GLU A 30 -3.46 -10.04 -1.98
N ALA A 31 -3.43 -8.73 -2.25
CA ALA A 31 -3.00 -7.71 -1.30
C ALA A 31 -3.79 -7.77 0.02
N ALA A 32 -5.11 -8.01 -0.05
CA ALA A 32 -5.96 -8.17 1.12
C ALA A 32 -5.57 -9.41 1.95
N LYS A 33 -5.34 -10.55 1.29
CA LYS A 33 -4.90 -11.80 1.95
C LYS A 33 -3.53 -11.66 2.60
N ILE A 34 -2.56 -11.12 1.86
CA ILE A 34 -1.18 -10.90 2.36
C ILE A 34 -1.18 -9.90 3.52
N GLY A 35 -1.99 -8.85 3.43
CA GLY A 35 -2.07 -7.83 4.47
C GLY A 35 -2.90 -8.23 5.70
N GLY A 36 -3.62 -9.34 5.68
CA GLY A 36 -4.56 -9.69 6.75
C GLY A 36 -5.69 -8.66 6.91
N VAL A 37 -6.07 -7.98 5.81
CA VAL A 37 -7.05 -6.90 5.81
C VAL A 37 -8.17 -7.16 4.81
N GLN A 38 -9.32 -6.52 5.02
CA GLN A 38 -10.42 -6.60 4.07
C GLN A 38 -10.10 -5.84 2.79
N THR A 39 -10.61 -6.31 1.65
CA THR A 39 -10.48 -5.66 0.32
C THR A 39 -10.94 -4.19 0.32
N LYS A 40 -11.94 -3.85 1.14
CA LYS A 40 -12.42 -2.47 1.34
C LYS A 40 -11.32 -1.54 1.87
N THR A 41 -10.44 -2.03 2.74
CA THR A 41 -9.30 -1.26 3.27
C THR A 41 -8.31 -0.93 2.17
N ILE A 42 -8.01 -1.91 1.31
CA ILE A 42 -7.12 -1.74 0.17
C ILE A 42 -7.71 -0.77 -0.85
N ARG A 43 -9.01 -0.89 -1.18
CA ARG A 43 -9.70 0.06 -2.08
C ARG A 43 -9.69 1.49 -1.53
N ARG A 44 -9.90 1.65 -0.22
CA ARG A 44 -9.77 2.96 0.44
C ARG A 44 -8.34 3.49 0.36
N ALA A 45 -7.33 2.65 0.55
CA ALA A 45 -5.94 3.06 0.41
C ALA A 45 -5.61 3.58 -1.01
N ILE A 46 -6.18 2.96 -2.04
CA ILE A 46 -6.09 3.45 -3.43
C ILE A 46 -6.78 4.81 -3.56
N GLN A 47 -8.01 4.97 -3.04
CA GLN A 47 -8.75 6.23 -3.09
C GLN A 47 -8.03 7.39 -2.39
N TYR A 48 -7.37 7.11 -1.26
CA TYR A 48 -6.59 8.11 -0.51
C TYR A 48 -5.15 8.27 -1.01
N ASN A 49 -4.80 7.69 -2.17
CA ASN A 49 -3.46 7.72 -2.77
C ASN A 49 -2.33 7.32 -1.81
N LYS A 50 -2.60 6.37 -0.91
CA LYS A 50 -1.62 5.89 0.08
C LYS A 50 -0.76 4.72 -0.40
N VAL A 51 -1.08 4.15 -1.57
CA VAL A 51 -0.36 3.03 -2.18
C VAL A 51 -0.11 3.31 -3.66
N LYS A 52 1.02 2.84 -4.17
CA LYS A 52 1.28 2.81 -5.61
C LYS A 52 0.46 1.70 -6.24
N TYR A 53 -0.21 2.02 -7.35
CA TYR A 53 -0.98 1.07 -8.12
C TYR A 53 -0.78 1.29 -9.62
N LYS A 54 -0.99 0.23 -10.39
CA LYS A 54 -1.03 0.21 -11.84
C LYS A 54 -2.31 -0.48 -12.27
N ILE A 55 -2.94 0.02 -13.32
CA ILE A 55 -4.10 -0.65 -13.92
C ILE A 55 -3.56 -1.53 -15.04
N ILE A 56 -3.78 -2.85 -14.93
CA ILE A 56 -3.42 -3.84 -15.95
C ILE A 56 -4.71 -4.52 -16.38
N SER A 57 -5.06 -4.42 -17.67
CA SER A 57 -6.24 -5.06 -18.25
C SER A 57 -7.53 -4.81 -17.44
N ASN A 58 -7.80 -3.54 -17.14
CA ASN A 58 -8.96 -3.09 -16.35
C ASN A 58 -8.99 -3.55 -14.87
N ARG A 59 -7.89 -4.10 -14.35
CA ARG A 59 -7.76 -4.52 -12.95
C ARG A 59 -6.67 -3.71 -12.24
N TYR A 60 -7.00 -3.26 -11.02
CA TYR A 60 -6.02 -2.63 -10.14
C TYR A 60 -5.02 -3.66 -9.63
N SER A 61 -3.75 -3.39 -9.93
CA SER A 61 -2.58 -4.07 -9.39
C SER A 61 -1.83 -3.12 -8.48
N ILE A 62 -1.36 -3.61 -7.34
CA ILE A 62 -0.78 -2.82 -6.25
C ILE A 62 0.65 -3.30 -6.03
N ASP A 63 1.55 -2.38 -5.78
CA ASP A 63 2.92 -2.70 -5.41
C ASP A 63 2.99 -3.21 -3.95
N LEU A 64 3.62 -4.37 -3.76
CA LEU A 64 3.76 -5.00 -2.44
C LEU A 64 4.55 -4.13 -1.46
N ALA A 65 5.63 -3.47 -1.92
CA ALA A 65 6.45 -2.63 -1.04
C ALA A 65 5.62 -1.45 -0.48
N SER A 66 4.87 -0.79 -1.35
CA SER A 66 3.95 0.28 -0.96
C SER A 66 2.83 -0.21 -0.03
N LEU A 67 2.33 -1.43 -0.23
CA LEU A 67 1.33 -2.04 0.64
C LEU A 67 1.87 -2.29 2.05
N ILE A 68 3.06 -2.87 2.18
CA ILE A 68 3.70 -3.15 3.48
C ILE A 68 3.96 -1.85 4.23
N ALA A 69 4.49 -0.83 3.53
CA ALA A 69 4.70 0.50 4.11
C ALA A 69 3.40 1.08 4.68
N LEU A 70 2.28 0.94 3.96
CA LEU A 70 0.97 1.36 4.45
C LEU A 70 0.54 0.58 5.70
N LEU A 71 0.70 -0.74 5.72
CA LEU A 71 0.25 -1.56 6.84
C LEU A 71 1.05 -1.27 8.13
N GLN A 72 2.29 -0.83 7.99
CA GLN A 72 3.12 -0.41 9.12
C GLN A 72 2.78 0.99 9.65
N THR A 73 2.10 1.86 8.89
CA THR A 73 1.78 3.23 9.34
C THR A 73 0.86 3.29 10.57
N LYS A 74 -0.04 2.32 10.74
CA LYS A 74 -1.01 2.32 11.85
C LYS A 74 -0.85 1.06 12.68
N THR A 75 -0.81 1.19 14.01
CA THR A 75 -0.70 0.06 14.95
C THR A 75 -1.79 -0.99 14.72
N LYS A 76 -3.03 -0.57 14.46
CA LYS A 76 -4.15 -1.49 14.15
C LYS A 76 -3.90 -2.31 12.88
N LEU A 77 -3.32 -1.72 11.83
CA LEU A 77 -3.03 -2.43 10.58
C LEU A 77 -1.80 -3.33 10.74
N LYS A 78 -0.79 -2.88 11.47
CA LYS A 78 0.40 -3.68 11.81
C LYS A 78 0.00 -4.94 12.59
N ASN A 79 -0.86 -4.82 13.59
CA ASN A 79 -1.35 -5.97 14.36
C ASN A 79 -2.12 -6.95 13.46
N LYS A 80 -2.93 -6.44 12.52
CA LYS A 80 -3.64 -7.30 11.56
C LYS A 80 -2.70 -8.02 10.60
N LEU A 81 -1.66 -7.35 10.11
CA LEU A 81 -0.65 -7.97 9.26
C LEU A 81 0.11 -9.06 10.03
N ASN A 82 0.40 -8.84 11.32
CA ASN A 82 1.08 -9.81 12.17
C ASN A 82 0.21 -11.01 12.55
N GLN A 83 -1.08 -10.80 12.82
CA GLN A 83 -1.98 -11.87 13.30
C GLN A 83 -2.69 -12.63 12.18
N PHE A 84 -3.08 -11.93 11.11
CA PHE A 84 -3.94 -12.49 10.05
C PHE A 84 -3.30 -12.43 8.66
N GLY A 85 -2.16 -11.75 8.52
CA GLY A 85 -1.47 -11.55 7.25
C GLY A 85 -0.15 -12.31 7.18
N LEU A 86 0.77 -11.81 6.36
CA LEU A 86 2.07 -12.42 6.14
C LEU A 86 2.93 -12.47 7.42
N GLY A 87 2.68 -11.56 8.37
CA GLY A 87 3.42 -11.55 9.63
C GLY A 87 3.12 -12.73 10.55
N GLN A 88 2.10 -13.53 10.28
CA GLN A 88 1.87 -14.79 11.01
C GLN A 88 2.97 -15.83 10.72
N TYR A 89 3.64 -15.70 9.57
CA TYR A 89 4.74 -16.57 9.13
C TYR A 89 6.11 -15.94 9.35
N VAL A 90 6.17 -14.73 9.93
CA VAL A 90 7.42 -13.99 10.17
C VAL A 90 7.69 -13.97 11.65
N ASP A 91 8.70 -14.74 12.05
CA ASP A 91 9.08 -14.92 13.46
C ASP A 91 9.67 -13.63 14.06
N LYS A 92 10.49 -12.91 13.28
CA LYS A 92 11.03 -11.59 13.63
C LYS A 92 11.15 -10.69 12.41
N TRP A 93 10.57 -9.49 12.51
CA TRP A 93 10.84 -8.39 11.58
C TRP A 93 12.20 -7.78 11.95
N LYS A 94 13.15 -7.75 11.00
CA LYS A 94 14.48 -7.16 11.18
C LYS A 94 14.48 -5.68 10.80
#